data_AF-A0A259CA29-F1
#
_entry.id   AF-A0A259CA29-F1
#
_cell.length_a   1.000
_cell.length_b   1.000
_cell.length_c   1.000
_cell.angle_alpha   90.00
_cell.angle_beta   90.00
_cell.angle_gamma   90.00
#
_symmetry.space_group_name_H-M   'P 1'
#
loop_
_entity.id
_entity.type
_entity.pdbx_description
1 polymer ?
#
loop_
_entity_poly.entity_id
_entity_poly.type
_entity_poly.pdbx_seq_one_letter_code
_entity_poly.pdbx_strand_id
1 'polypeptide(L)'
;MASEAPFNSTLIELDSEWMEIGLQDVEYMEENFPDTFSIPEKEIRESIPVGMMAKVIVDWGIEDVPNERFWFEVTSAQVDDVGNMAYFGVLRNNTIVAPWGAMMGPIYVWNICDVNAEEYFNRDTVGCSCDRCQQIELAA
;
A
#
# COMPACT_ATOMS: atom_id res chain seq x y z
N MET A 1 -20.31 14.69 -3.40
CA MET A 1 -19.20 15.56 -3.86
C MET A 1 -18.01 14.66 -3.98
N ALA A 2 -17.50 14.43 -5.19
CA ALA A 2 -16.29 13.63 -5.38
C ALA A 2 -15.15 14.40 -4.68
N SER A 3 -14.47 13.74 -3.74
CA SER A 3 -13.27 14.28 -3.12
C SER A 3 -12.20 14.41 -4.21
N GLU A 4 -11.80 15.63 -4.54
CA GLU A 4 -10.72 15.96 -5.48
C GLU A 4 -9.34 15.73 -4.82
N ALA A 5 -9.15 14.60 -4.16
CA ALA A 5 -7.87 14.30 -3.58
C ALA A 5 -6.85 14.07 -4.71
N PRO A 6 -5.70 14.75 -4.68
CA PRO A 6 -4.77 14.73 -5.80
C PRO A 6 -4.20 13.33 -5.99
N PHE A 7 -4.04 12.97 -7.27
CA PHE A 7 -3.29 11.80 -7.67
C PHE A 7 -1.91 12.24 -8.17
N ASN A 8 -0.85 11.59 -7.69
CA ASN A 8 0.50 11.74 -8.23
C ASN A 8 0.74 10.69 -9.29
N SER A 9 1.48 11.00 -10.36
CA SER A 9 1.79 10.01 -11.38
C SER A 9 2.91 9.07 -10.95
N THR A 10 2.79 7.81 -11.36
CA THR A 10 3.86 6.79 -11.32
C THR A 10 3.81 5.95 -12.59
N LEU A 11 4.74 5.01 -12.71
CA LEU A 11 4.78 4.08 -13.84
C LEU A 11 4.51 2.64 -13.38
N ILE A 12 3.85 1.88 -14.24
CA ILE A 12 3.66 0.42 -14.11
C ILE A 12 3.99 -0.26 -15.44
N GLU A 13 4.63 -1.42 -15.37
CA GLU A 13 4.98 -2.22 -16.54
C GLU A 13 3.83 -3.17 -16.92
N LEU A 14 3.33 -3.05 -18.14
CA LEU A 14 2.30 -3.88 -18.75
C LEU A 14 2.78 -4.35 -20.11
N ASP A 15 2.77 -5.67 -20.36
CA ASP A 15 3.18 -6.24 -21.65
C ASP A 15 4.55 -5.74 -22.17
N SER A 16 5.50 -5.51 -21.25
CA SER A 16 6.85 -4.93 -21.52
C SER A 16 6.87 -3.45 -21.92
N GLU A 17 5.77 -2.73 -21.73
CA GLU A 17 5.65 -1.28 -21.91
C GLU A 17 5.34 -0.59 -20.58
N TRP A 18 5.81 0.65 -20.41
CA TRP A 18 5.53 1.44 -19.22
C TRP A 18 4.31 2.33 -19.44
N MET A 19 3.31 2.17 -18.58
CA MET A 19 2.09 2.98 -18.54
C MET A 19 2.14 3.93 -17.35
N GLU A 20 1.72 5.18 -17.56
CA GLU A 20 1.51 6.15 -16.48
C GLU A 20 0.17 5.88 -15.79
N ILE A 21 0.17 5.85 -14.45
CA ILE A 21 -1.02 5.67 -13.61
C ILE A 21 -0.99 6.72 -12.49
N GLY A 22 -2.17 7.02 -11.93
CA GLY A 22 -2.29 7.88 -10.75
C GLY A 22 -2.24 7.08 -9.45
N LEU A 23 -1.53 7.59 -8.44
CA LEU A 23 -1.58 7.11 -7.06
C LEU A 23 -2.17 8.19 -6.16
N GLN A 24 -3.11 7.81 -5.30
CA GLN A 24 -3.75 8.73 -4.37
C GLN A 24 -2.73 9.31 -3.39
N ASP A 25 -2.76 10.63 -3.18
CA ASP A 25 -2.15 11.26 -2.01
C ASP A 25 -2.95 10.90 -0.75
N VAL A 26 -2.37 10.03 0.06
CA VAL A 26 -3.00 9.49 1.26
C VAL A 26 -2.93 10.44 2.45
N GLU A 27 -1.94 11.32 2.49
CA GLU A 27 -1.79 12.32 3.55
C GLU A 27 -2.85 13.40 3.40
N TYR A 28 -3.09 13.87 2.16
CA TYR A 28 -4.22 14.75 1.87
C TYR A 28 -5.55 14.13 2.30
N MET A 29 -5.75 12.83 2.05
CA MET A 29 -6.99 12.13 2.42
C MET A 29 -7.17 12.02 3.93
N GLU A 30 -6.13 11.68 4.67
CA GLU A 30 -6.17 11.62 6.14
C GLU A 30 -6.44 13.00 6.76
N GLU A 31 -5.81 14.07 6.25
CA GLU A 31 -6.00 15.42 6.76
C GLU A 31 -7.41 15.97 6.50
N ASN A 32 -7.97 15.73 5.31
CA ASN A 32 -9.24 16.32 4.90
C ASN A 32 -10.45 15.41 5.21
N PHE A 33 -10.24 14.11 5.36
CA PHE A 33 -11.28 13.11 5.60
C PHE A 33 -10.88 12.05 6.65
N PRO A 34 -10.46 12.47 7.86
CA PRO A 34 -9.88 11.58 8.88
C PRO A 34 -10.81 10.45 9.34
N ASP A 35 -12.12 10.68 9.30
CA ASP A 35 -13.11 9.65 9.68
C ASP A 35 -13.22 8.50 8.66
N THR A 36 -12.65 8.67 7.46
CA THR A 36 -12.75 7.71 6.35
C THR A 36 -11.43 7.04 6.03
N PHE A 37 -10.34 7.58 6.56
CA PHE A 37 -9.00 7.27 6.11
C PHE A 37 -8.02 7.38 7.27
N SER A 38 -7.37 6.26 7.60
CA SER A 38 -6.27 6.19 8.55
C SER A 38 -5.12 5.47 7.87
N ILE A 39 -3.92 6.02 8.01
CA ILE A 39 -2.71 5.44 7.44
C ILE A 39 -1.66 5.19 8.51
N PRO A 40 -0.67 4.33 8.22
CA PRO A 40 0.49 4.17 9.10
C PRO A 40 1.23 5.51 9.28
N GLU A 41 1.83 5.68 10.47
CA GLU A 41 2.68 6.84 10.76
C GLU A 41 3.75 7.02 9.69
N LYS A 42 4.12 8.28 9.42
CA LYS A 42 5.06 8.63 8.36
C LYS A 42 6.40 7.91 8.53
N GLU A 43 6.90 7.82 9.76
CA GLU A 43 8.15 7.14 10.12
C GLU A 43 8.13 5.65 9.74
N ILE A 44 6.97 5.00 9.86
CA ILE A 44 6.78 3.60 9.43
C ILE A 44 6.84 3.52 7.91
N ARG A 45 6.15 4.43 7.21
CA ARG A 45 6.13 4.47 5.74
C ARG A 45 7.49 4.88 5.15
N GLU A 46 8.33 5.59 5.88
CA GLU A 46 9.71 5.94 5.49
C GLU A 46 10.74 4.82 5.72
N SER A 47 10.35 3.76 6.44
CA SER A 47 11.26 2.68 6.85
C SER A 47 10.82 1.29 6.37
N ILE A 48 10.11 1.21 5.25
CA ILE A 48 9.61 -0.05 4.70
C ILE A 48 10.79 -0.86 4.11
N PRO A 49 11.09 -2.06 4.64
CA PRO A 49 12.20 -2.87 4.15
C PRO A 49 11.88 -3.56 2.83
N VAL A 50 12.91 -3.84 2.04
CA VAL A 50 12.81 -4.71 0.85
C VAL A 50 12.28 -6.09 1.24
N GLY A 51 11.33 -6.60 0.45
CA GLY A 51 10.59 -7.84 0.69
C GLY A 51 9.31 -7.66 1.51
N MET A 52 9.06 -6.47 2.09
CA MET A 52 7.81 -6.19 2.78
C MET A 52 6.71 -5.75 1.79
N MET A 53 5.47 -6.05 2.17
CA MET A 53 4.28 -5.64 1.44
C MET A 53 3.85 -4.23 1.83
N ALA A 54 3.51 -3.42 0.84
CA ALA A 54 2.90 -2.11 1.01
C ALA A 54 1.69 -1.98 0.08
N LYS A 55 0.75 -1.08 0.43
CA LYS A 55 -0.52 -0.92 -0.27
C LYS A 55 -0.66 0.50 -0.81
N VAL A 56 -1.22 0.60 -2.01
CA VAL A 56 -1.53 1.89 -2.66
C VAL A 56 -2.99 1.93 -3.08
N ILE A 57 -3.46 3.13 -3.42
CA ILE A 57 -4.74 3.36 -4.09
C ILE A 57 -4.43 3.95 -5.47
N VAL A 58 -4.86 3.26 -6.52
CA VAL A 58 -4.57 3.62 -7.90
C VAL A 58 -5.80 4.19 -8.59
N ASP A 59 -5.57 5.19 -9.43
CA ASP A 59 -6.41 5.56 -10.56
C ASP A 59 -5.69 5.12 -11.84
N TRP A 60 -6.32 4.25 -12.61
CA TRP A 60 -5.74 3.70 -13.83
C TRP A 60 -5.69 4.71 -14.99
N GLY A 61 -6.40 5.84 -14.88
CA GLY A 61 -6.49 6.83 -15.96
C GLY A 61 -7.26 6.31 -17.19
N ILE A 62 -8.05 5.25 -17.02
CA ILE A 62 -8.85 4.61 -18.07
C ILE A 62 -10.33 4.86 -17.76
N GLU A 63 -11.07 5.35 -18.76
CA GLU A 63 -12.51 5.57 -18.65
C GLU A 63 -13.23 4.28 -18.20
N ASP A 64 -14.20 4.44 -17.30
CA ASP A 64 -15.00 3.36 -16.70
C ASP A 64 -14.24 2.31 -15.87
N VAL A 65 -12.93 2.47 -15.65
CA VAL A 65 -12.17 1.62 -14.72
C VAL A 65 -12.19 2.29 -13.33
N PRO A 66 -12.74 1.62 -12.29
CA PRO A 66 -12.79 2.21 -10.96
C PRO A 66 -11.40 2.25 -10.30
N ASN A 67 -11.24 3.18 -9.36
CA ASN A 67 -10.07 3.20 -8.49
C ASN A 67 -9.96 1.89 -7.72
N GLU A 68 -8.75 1.39 -7.57
CA GLU A 68 -8.47 0.10 -6.96
C GLU A 68 -7.44 0.24 -5.84
N ARG A 69 -7.46 -0.67 -4.86
CA ARG A 69 -6.41 -0.79 -3.84
C ARG A 69 -5.73 -2.13 -3.98
N PHE A 70 -4.41 -2.14 -4.11
CA PHE A 70 -3.67 -3.37 -4.28
C PHE A 70 -2.35 -3.35 -3.51
N TRP A 71 -1.82 -4.56 -3.28
CA TRP A 71 -0.58 -4.77 -2.56
C TRP A 71 0.57 -4.99 -3.53
N PHE A 72 1.71 -4.42 -3.21
CA PHE A 72 2.96 -4.65 -3.91
C PHE A 72 4.05 -5.02 -2.91
N GLU A 73 5.01 -5.83 -3.35
CA GLU A 73 6.22 -6.12 -2.59
C GLU A 73 7.28 -5.07 -2.92
N VAL A 74 7.86 -4.44 -1.90
CA VAL A 74 8.97 -3.51 -2.06
C VAL A 74 10.21 -4.27 -2.53
N THR A 75 10.76 -3.89 -3.68
CA THR A 75 11.98 -4.49 -4.25
C THR A 75 13.19 -3.58 -4.12
N SER A 76 12.97 -2.27 -4.01
CA SER A 76 14.00 -1.25 -3.90
C SER A 76 13.45 -0.01 -3.21
N ALA A 77 14.28 0.67 -2.42
CA ALA A 77 14.01 1.97 -1.84
C ALA A 77 15.15 2.92 -2.19
N GLN A 78 14.82 4.14 -2.61
CA GLN A 78 15.78 5.16 -3.06
C GLN A 78 15.35 6.52 -2.51
N VAL A 79 16.32 7.39 -2.25
CA VAL A 79 16.06 8.79 -1.89
C VAL A 79 16.29 9.64 -3.13
N ASP A 80 15.32 10.46 -3.50
CA ASP A 80 15.43 11.36 -4.65
C ASP A 80 16.31 12.59 -4.35
N ASP A 81 16.55 13.43 -5.37
CA ASP A 81 17.44 14.60 -5.28
C ASP A 81 16.96 15.66 -4.26
N VAL A 82 15.69 15.63 -3.87
CA VAL A 82 15.10 16.56 -2.89
C VAL A 82 14.92 15.92 -1.52
N GLY A 83 15.37 14.68 -1.33
CA GLY A 83 15.41 13.99 -0.05
C GLY A 83 14.17 13.15 0.26
N ASN A 84 13.27 12.94 -0.70
CA ASN A 84 12.08 12.12 -0.49
C ASN A 84 12.37 10.63 -0.71
N MET A 85 11.82 9.79 0.17
CA MET A 85 11.88 8.34 0.00
C MET A 85 10.90 7.88 -1.07
N ALA A 86 11.42 7.17 -2.06
CA ALA A 86 10.69 6.54 -3.16
C ALA A 86 10.93 5.02 -3.17
N TYR A 87 9.85 4.27 -3.31
CA TYR A 87 9.86 2.81 -3.40
C TYR A 87 9.61 2.35 -4.83
N PHE A 88 10.17 1.19 -5.15
CA PHE A 88 9.88 0.43 -6.36
C PHE A 88 9.46 -0.96 -5.96
N GLY A 89 8.57 -1.58 -6.73
CA GLY A 89 7.96 -2.81 -6.31
C GLY A 89 7.41 -3.67 -7.42
N VAL A 90 6.95 -4.85 -7.03
CA VAL A 90 6.24 -5.78 -7.91
C VAL A 90 4.88 -6.12 -7.33
N LEU A 91 3.87 -6.17 -8.19
CA LEU A 91 2.53 -6.57 -7.78
C LEU A 91 2.52 -8.01 -7.31
N ARG A 92 1.82 -8.29 -6.20
CA ARG A 92 1.63 -9.65 -5.67
C ARG A 92 0.16 -10.09 -5.66
N ASN A 93 -0.69 -9.36 -6.36
CA ASN A 93 -2.04 -9.75 -6.73
C ASN A 93 -2.34 -9.31 -8.16
N ASN A 94 -3.28 -9.98 -8.83
CA ASN A 94 -3.85 -9.46 -10.07
C ASN A 94 -4.76 -8.28 -9.73
N THR A 95 -4.72 -7.25 -10.55
CA THR A 95 -5.64 -6.11 -10.51
C THR A 95 -6.58 -6.17 -11.72
N ILE A 96 -7.43 -5.15 -11.89
CA ILE A 96 -8.28 -5.04 -13.10
C ILE A 96 -7.43 -4.88 -14.37
N VAL A 97 -6.28 -4.21 -14.28
CA VAL A 97 -5.46 -3.79 -15.43
C VAL A 97 -4.10 -4.48 -15.46
N ALA A 98 -3.46 -4.66 -14.30
CA ALA A 98 -2.09 -5.13 -14.17
C ALA A 98 -2.01 -6.55 -13.59
N PRO A 99 -1.21 -7.44 -14.20
CA PRO A 99 -1.03 -8.80 -13.71
C PRO A 99 -0.09 -8.85 -12.50
N TRP A 100 -0.16 -9.97 -11.78
CA TRP A 100 0.88 -10.35 -10.82
C TRP A 100 2.27 -10.24 -11.45
N GLY A 101 3.23 -9.69 -10.69
CA GLY A 101 4.62 -9.55 -11.12
C GLY A 101 4.92 -8.28 -11.92
N ALA A 102 3.91 -7.49 -12.29
CA ALA A 102 4.12 -6.19 -12.91
C ALA A 102 5.01 -5.30 -12.02
N MET A 103 6.04 -4.69 -12.60
CA MET A 103 6.90 -3.74 -11.90
C MET A 103 6.22 -2.36 -11.82
N MET A 104 6.41 -1.65 -10.72
CA MET A 104 5.89 -0.30 -10.56
C MET A 104 6.83 0.61 -9.76
N GLY A 105 6.75 1.92 -10.03
CA GLY A 105 7.45 2.96 -9.30
C GLY A 105 7.91 4.12 -10.20
N PRO A 106 8.41 5.22 -9.59
CA PRO A 106 8.61 5.42 -8.15
C PRO A 106 7.30 5.64 -7.38
N ILE A 107 7.22 5.14 -6.16
CA ILE A 107 6.08 5.29 -5.24
C ILE A 107 6.55 6.04 -4.01
N TYR A 108 5.99 7.21 -3.75
CA TYR A 108 6.40 8.01 -2.60
C TYR A 108 5.64 7.61 -1.34
N VAL A 109 6.22 7.97 -0.20
CA VAL A 109 5.67 7.71 1.14
C VAL A 109 4.22 8.17 1.27
N TRP A 110 3.89 9.35 0.77
CA TRP A 110 2.54 9.93 0.77
C TRP A 110 1.56 9.24 -0.19
N ASN A 111 1.96 8.16 -0.86
CA ASN A 111 1.06 7.30 -1.64
C ASN A 111 0.79 5.93 -0.98
N ILE A 112 1.47 5.62 0.13
CA ILE A 112 1.33 4.34 0.84
C ILE A 112 0.18 4.42 1.84
N CYS A 113 -0.92 3.70 1.58
CA CYS A 113 -2.09 3.68 2.45
C CYS A 113 -2.04 2.59 3.53
N ASP A 114 -1.16 1.60 3.39
CA ASP A 114 -1.01 0.52 4.37
C ASP A 114 0.37 -0.15 4.20
N VAL A 115 0.86 -0.76 5.26
CA VAL A 115 2.11 -1.54 5.26
C VAL A 115 1.86 -2.87 5.95
N ASN A 116 2.70 -3.86 5.64
CA ASN A 116 2.72 -5.15 6.31
C ASN A 116 1.40 -5.94 6.17
N ALA A 117 1.32 -6.72 5.09
CA ALA A 117 0.19 -7.62 4.87
C ALA A 117 -0.03 -8.62 6.01
N GLU A 118 1.02 -9.07 6.72
CA GLU A 118 0.85 -9.96 7.88
C GLU A 118 0.08 -9.27 9.00
N GLU A 119 0.33 -7.99 9.29
CA GLU A 119 -0.45 -7.27 10.30
C GLU A 119 -1.90 -7.05 9.86
N TYR A 120 -2.15 -6.78 8.57
CA TYR A 120 -3.50 -6.69 8.01
C TYR A 120 -4.26 -8.03 8.03
N PHE A 121 -3.61 -9.14 7.65
CA PHE A 121 -4.20 -10.48 7.70
C PHE A 121 -4.28 -11.05 9.12
N ASN A 122 -3.43 -10.59 10.05
CA ASN A 122 -3.44 -11.01 11.45
C ASN A 122 -4.27 -10.10 12.35
N ARG A 123 -4.83 -8.98 11.87
CA ARG A 123 -5.73 -8.10 12.66
C ARG A 123 -6.96 -8.83 13.20
N ASP A 124 -7.45 -9.86 12.51
CA ASP A 124 -8.52 -10.75 12.99
C ASP A 124 -8.03 -11.94 13.84
N THR A 125 -6.71 -12.13 13.96
CA THR A 125 -6.11 -13.15 14.84
C THR A 125 -5.64 -12.60 16.20
N VAL A 126 -5.62 -11.27 16.38
CA VAL A 126 -5.46 -10.64 17.70
C VAL A 126 -6.81 -10.61 18.44
N GLY A 127 -7.45 -11.77 18.47
CA GLY A 127 -8.65 -12.07 19.25
C GLY A 127 -8.36 -13.27 20.14
N CYS A 128 -7.71 -13.00 21.28
CA CYS A 128 -7.47 -13.90 22.40
C CYS A 128 -6.27 -14.86 22.30
N SER A 129 -5.11 -14.41 22.80
CA SER A 129 -4.23 -15.28 23.58
C SER A 129 -3.77 -14.53 24.82
N CYS A 130 -4.68 -14.32 25.77
CA CYS A 130 -4.22 -14.08 27.13
C CYS A 130 -3.62 -15.39 27.64
N ASP A 131 -2.45 -15.32 28.28
CA ASP A 131 -1.72 -16.44 28.90
C ASP A 131 -2.52 -17.21 29.97
N ARG A 132 -3.78 -16.81 30.22
CA ARG A 132 -4.72 -17.50 31.11
C ARG A 132 -5.51 -18.64 30.46
N CYS A 133 -5.53 -18.76 29.14
CA CYS A 133 -6.31 -19.81 28.46
C CYS A 133 -5.54 -21.12 28.23
N GLN A 134 -4.20 -21.13 28.32
CA GLN A 134 -3.41 -22.36 28.10
C GLN A 134 -3.24 -23.25 29.33
N GLN A 135 -3.76 -22.87 30.51
CA GLN A 135 -3.61 -23.68 31.73
C GLN A 135 -4.80 -24.59 32.08
N ILE A 136 -5.87 -24.63 31.28
CA ILE A 136 -7.02 -25.51 31.58
C ILE A 136 -6.98 -26.84 30.80
N GLU A 137 -6.19 -26.98 29.74
CA GLU A 137 -6.10 -28.27 29.00
C GLU A 137 -4.94 -29.18 29.42
N LEU A 138 -4.11 -28.77 30.40
CA LEU A 138 -3.02 -29.61 30.92
C LEU A 138 -3.14 -29.96 32.42
N ALA A 139 -4.29 -29.69 33.04
CA ALA A 139 -4.60 -30.18 34.36
C ALA A 139 -6.08 -30.57 34.48
N ALA A 140 -6.31 -31.89 34.60
CA ALA A 140 -7.53 -32.59 35.05
C ALA A 140 -8.54 -33.03 33.98
#